data_AF-A0A939EWZ0-F1
#
_entry.id   AF-A0A939EWZ0-F1
#
_cell.length_a   1.000
_cell.length_b   1.000
_cell.length_c   1.000
_cell.angle_alpha   90.00
_cell.angle_beta   90.00
_cell.angle_gamma   90.00
#
_symmetry.space_group_name_H-M   'P 1'
#
loop_
_entity.id
_entity.type
_entity.pdbx_description
1 polymer ?
#
loop_
_entity_poly.entity_id
_entity_poly.type
_entity_poly.pdbx_seq_one_letter_code
_entity_poly.pdbx_strand_id
1 'polypeptide(L)'
;MRKIILRMLAAVLLLLAVLVVNTIWFKPFFIRAFYERVFVKFAFDSPELLSRLRLVEGLGIQGHNRKLDDVSEAENNRKFRFLLETQATLHRYDTTGMRGQDQLNYQVLDWYIAKEVAGMKFRYDNYPVNQLFGVQNDFPSFMADVHQVHNRRDADYYNERLAAVRVKFAQVLEGLKIREKHGVVPPTFVIDKVLTEMSGLVAQAPEQSILYTSLVEKLGKVKDLDAAAQAEILAETKRQITGNVYPAYQALIGYFTALRPRSTNDAGVWKFPDGKAYYAYCLQLYTTTNLSATQIHALGLSEVTRITAEMRAILQVEKISGADSVGPTMVRLGEEPRFSYPDTDSGRTQILADYRRILAEVDKGLGSAFRIRPKAALEVRRVPEFKQKTSPGAYYEPAALDGSRPGVFYANLYDVKATPKFGMRTLAYHEGIPGHHFQIGIAQELQGLPTFRTVIPFPAYGEGWALYAERLASELGFEKDPYDNLGRLRAELFRAVRLVVDTGIHDQRWTREQAINYMRRTTGMALSDVTAEVERYIVMPGQACSYKVGMLKILELRERAKQALGPKFDLRDFHDVVLKNGGLPLEILEQVVNNYIAAKKTAA
;
A
#
# COMPACT_ATOMS: atom_id res chain seq x y z
N MET A 1 54.79 7.98 -24.19
CA MET A 1 53.75 8.24 -23.17
C MET A 1 52.35 8.45 -23.77
N ARG A 2 52.12 9.45 -24.63
CA ARG A 2 50.79 9.78 -25.22
C ARG A 2 50.09 8.62 -25.97
N LYS A 3 50.84 7.83 -26.77
CA LYS A 3 50.31 6.63 -27.46
C LYS A 3 49.90 5.50 -26.50
N ILE A 4 50.57 5.36 -25.37
CA ILE A 4 50.26 4.35 -24.34
C ILE A 4 48.99 4.76 -23.60
N ILE A 5 48.88 6.04 -23.21
CA ILE A 5 47.67 6.61 -22.60
C ILE A 5 46.45 6.45 -23.54
N LEU A 6 46.61 6.75 -24.83
CA LEU A 6 45.53 6.61 -25.81
C LEU A 6 45.07 5.15 -25.99
N ARG A 7 46.02 4.20 -26.00
CA ARG A 7 45.71 2.76 -26.06
C ARG A 7 45.03 2.25 -24.79
N MET A 8 45.48 2.70 -23.61
CA MET A 8 44.82 2.36 -22.34
C MET A 8 43.40 2.92 -22.30
N LEU A 9 43.20 4.16 -22.74
CA LEU A 9 41.88 4.78 -22.80
C LEU A 9 40.95 4.06 -23.79
N ALA A 10 41.45 3.68 -24.97
CA ALA A 10 40.70 2.88 -25.93
C ALA A 10 40.33 1.49 -25.39
N ALA A 11 41.24 0.84 -24.66
CA ALA A 11 40.98 -0.45 -24.02
C ALA A 11 39.91 -0.33 -22.91
N VAL A 12 39.97 0.74 -22.10
CA VAL A 12 38.94 1.03 -21.09
C VAL A 12 37.59 1.28 -21.75
N LEU A 13 37.53 2.08 -22.83
CA LEU A 13 36.29 2.32 -23.57
C LEU A 13 35.72 1.05 -24.19
N LEU A 14 36.58 0.18 -24.75
CA LEU A 14 36.15 -1.11 -25.29
C LEU A 14 35.61 -2.03 -24.19
N LEU A 15 36.29 -2.12 -23.04
CA LEU A 15 35.81 -2.89 -21.89
C LEU A 15 34.49 -2.37 -21.35
N LEU A 16 34.32 -1.04 -21.29
CA LEU A 16 33.05 -0.41 -20.92
C LEU A 16 31.95 -0.73 -21.95
N ALA A 17 32.26 -0.67 -23.25
CA ALA A 17 31.31 -1.03 -24.30
C ALA A 17 30.89 -2.51 -24.18
N VAL A 18 31.83 -3.43 -23.96
CA VAL A 18 31.54 -4.86 -23.73
C VAL A 18 30.67 -5.05 -22.48
N LEU A 19 30.96 -4.34 -21.39
CA LEU A 19 30.18 -4.41 -20.15
C LEU A 19 28.74 -3.90 -20.37
N VAL A 20 28.57 -2.78 -21.08
CA VAL A 20 27.26 -2.22 -21.43
C VAL A 20 26.48 -3.20 -22.33
N VAL A 21 27.13 -3.73 -23.37
CA VAL A 21 26.52 -4.69 -24.28
C VAL A 21 26.08 -5.96 -23.54
N ASN A 22 26.97 -6.52 -22.71
CA ASN A 22 26.65 -7.68 -21.88
C ASN A 22 25.47 -7.40 -20.94
N THR A 23 25.46 -6.23 -20.29
CA THR A 23 24.39 -5.84 -19.37
C THR A 23 23.07 -5.70 -20.11
N ILE A 24 23.01 -5.10 -21.29
CA ILE A 24 21.73 -4.86 -21.99
C ILE A 24 21.17 -6.16 -22.60
N TRP A 25 22.00 -6.94 -23.28
CA TRP A 25 21.54 -8.02 -24.16
C TRP A 25 21.80 -9.45 -23.65
N PHE A 26 22.65 -9.66 -22.63
CA PHE A 26 23.05 -11.00 -22.16
C PHE A 26 22.79 -11.17 -20.65
N LYS A 27 23.23 -12.29 -20.05
CA LYS A 27 23.32 -12.41 -18.58
C LYS A 27 24.41 -11.45 -18.10
N PRO A 28 24.10 -10.43 -17.28
CA PRO A 28 25.11 -9.49 -16.77
C PRO A 28 26.21 -10.22 -16.00
N PHE A 29 27.48 -9.86 -16.18
CA PHE A 29 28.57 -10.50 -15.45
C PHE A 29 28.41 -10.38 -13.92
N PHE A 30 27.95 -9.23 -13.46
CA PHE A 30 27.71 -8.96 -12.04
C PHE A 30 26.22 -9.01 -11.73
N ILE A 31 25.85 -9.77 -10.69
CA ILE A 31 24.45 -9.90 -10.28
C ILE A 31 23.83 -8.56 -9.87
N ARG A 32 24.63 -7.63 -9.33
CA ARG A 32 24.19 -6.27 -9.04
C ARG A 32 23.73 -5.52 -10.28
N ALA A 33 24.46 -5.63 -11.40
CA ALA A 33 24.04 -5.03 -12.67
C ALA A 33 22.77 -5.69 -13.22
N PHE A 34 22.56 -6.98 -12.94
CA PHE A 34 21.31 -7.66 -13.23
C PHE A 34 20.13 -7.09 -12.45
N TYR A 35 20.27 -6.88 -11.13
CA TYR A 35 19.23 -6.28 -10.31
C TYR A 35 18.79 -4.91 -10.82
N GLU A 36 19.75 -4.01 -11.08
CA GLU A 36 19.44 -2.66 -11.57
C GLU A 36 18.81 -2.70 -12.96
N ARG A 37 19.27 -3.57 -13.85
CA ARG A 37 18.66 -3.73 -15.17
C ARG A 37 17.21 -4.20 -15.08
N VAL A 38 16.93 -5.18 -14.21
CA VAL A 38 15.56 -5.69 -14.01
C VAL A 38 14.68 -4.57 -13.52
N PHE A 39 15.14 -3.81 -12.52
CA PHE A 39 14.41 -2.66 -11.99
C PHE A 39 14.16 -1.58 -13.05
N VAL A 40 15.19 -1.19 -13.81
CA VAL A 40 15.06 -0.19 -14.88
C VAL A 40 14.07 -0.65 -15.96
N LYS A 41 14.17 -1.90 -16.43
CA LYS A 41 13.21 -2.43 -17.42
C LYS A 41 11.78 -2.40 -16.87
N PHE A 42 11.58 -2.87 -15.64
CA PHE A 42 10.29 -2.82 -14.97
C PHE A 42 9.73 -1.40 -14.85
N ALA A 43 10.55 -0.44 -14.41
CA ALA A 43 10.13 0.94 -14.25
C ALA A 43 9.77 1.59 -15.60
N PHE A 44 10.58 1.41 -16.63
CA PHE A 44 10.34 2.00 -17.95
C PHE A 44 9.16 1.39 -18.71
N ASP A 45 8.72 0.20 -18.32
CA ASP A 45 7.50 -0.44 -18.82
C ASP A 45 6.21 0.12 -18.17
N SER A 46 6.33 0.99 -17.16
CA SER A 46 5.19 1.69 -16.51
C SER A 46 5.44 3.20 -16.42
N PRO A 47 4.99 3.97 -17.44
CA PRO A 47 5.04 5.43 -17.40
C PRO A 47 4.40 6.06 -16.15
N GLU A 48 3.34 5.46 -15.60
CA GLU A 48 2.69 5.96 -14.38
C GLU A 48 3.55 5.70 -13.14
N LEU A 49 4.23 4.55 -13.05
CA LEU A 49 5.21 4.27 -12.00
C LEU A 49 6.39 5.25 -12.05
N LEU A 50 6.92 5.55 -13.24
CA LEU A 50 7.99 6.55 -13.38
C LEU A 50 7.56 7.91 -12.83
N SER A 51 6.35 8.39 -13.16
CA SER A 51 5.82 9.64 -12.61
C SER A 51 5.64 9.61 -11.09
N ARG A 52 5.33 8.45 -10.51
CA ARG A 52 5.19 8.29 -9.05
C ARG A 52 6.53 8.34 -8.33
N LEU A 53 7.53 7.63 -8.86
CA LEU A 53 8.86 7.48 -8.27
C LEU A 53 9.76 8.70 -8.51
N ARG A 54 9.54 9.40 -9.63
CA ARG A 54 10.32 10.57 -10.08
C ARG A 54 11.82 10.32 -10.23
N LEU A 55 12.18 9.14 -10.72
CA LEU A 55 13.58 8.68 -10.79
C LEU A 55 14.40 9.31 -11.92
N VAL A 56 13.76 9.85 -12.96
CA VAL A 56 14.43 10.20 -14.23
C VAL A 56 14.22 11.65 -14.63
N GLU A 57 13.42 12.40 -13.88
CA GLU A 57 13.11 13.80 -14.09
C GLU A 57 14.33 14.68 -13.88
N GLY A 58 15.16 14.37 -12.87
CA GLY A 58 16.45 15.03 -12.65
C GLY A 58 17.44 14.82 -13.81
N LEU A 59 17.22 13.80 -14.65
CA LEU A 59 17.99 13.54 -15.87
C LEU A 59 17.39 14.21 -17.11
N GLY A 60 16.27 14.94 -16.97
CA GLY A 60 15.54 15.56 -18.08
C GLY A 60 14.67 14.59 -18.89
N ILE A 61 14.52 13.32 -18.47
CA ILE A 61 13.73 12.31 -19.19
C ILE A 61 12.26 12.40 -18.76
N GLN A 62 11.49 13.24 -19.43
CA GLN A 62 10.10 13.53 -19.07
C GLN A 62 9.06 12.95 -20.05
N GLY A 63 9.50 12.28 -21.13
CA GLY A 63 8.61 11.78 -22.18
C GLY A 63 7.62 10.68 -21.74
N HIS A 64 7.78 10.14 -20.53
CA HIS A 64 6.83 9.21 -19.91
C HIS A 64 5.61 9.95 -19.32
N ASN A 65 5.72 11.25 -19.00
CA ASN A 65 4.66 12.06 -18.38
C ASN A 65 3.43 12.30 -19.28
N ARG A 66 3.55 12.02 -20.59
CA ARG A 66 2.44 12.02 -21.55
C ARG A 66 1.74 10.68 -21.74
N LYS A 67 2.30 9.59 -21.19
CA LYS A 67 1.78 8.23 -21.42
C LYS A 67 1.06 7.71 -20.17
N LEU A 68 0.11 6.81 -20.41
CA LEU A 68 -0.46 5.92 -19.41
C LEU A 68 0.09 4.51 -19.62
N ASP A 69 -0.01 3.66 -18.60
CA ASP A 69 0.41 2.27 -18.70
C ASP A 69 -0.44 1.51 -19.73
N ASP A 70 0.21 0.64 -20.50
CA ASP A 70 -0.46 -0.36 -21.34
C ASP A 70 -0.90 -1.53 -20.45
N VAL A 71 -2.21 -1.79 -20.45
CA VAL A 71 -2.86 -2.84 -19.66
C VAL A 71 -3.53 -3.88 -20.56
N SER A 72 -3.17 -3.93 -21.84
CA SER A 72 -3.65 -4.93 -22.79
C SER A 72 -3.18 -6.35 -22.44
N GLU A 73 -3.88 -7.35 -22.98
CA GLU A 73 -3.47 -8.75 -22.82
C GLU A 73 -2.11 -9.05 -23.46
N ALA A 74 -1.78 -8.39 -24.57
CA ALA A 74 -0.48 -8.51 -25.22
C ALA A 74 0.64 -8.05 -24.29
N GLU A 75 0.44 -6.91 -23.63
CA GLU A 75 1.39 -6.36 -22.67
C GLU A 75 1.49 -7.19 -21.40
N ASN A 76 0.37 -7.66 -20.85
CA ASN A 76 0.36 -8.58 -19.70
C ASN A 76 1.15 -9.87 -20.01
N ASN A 77 0.97 -10.46 -21.20
CA ASN A 77 1.73 -11.62 -21.63
C ASN A 77 3.23 -11.32 -21.85
N ARG A 78 3.59 -10.10 -22.29
CA ARG A 78 4.98 -9.65 -22.37
C ARG A 78 5.61 -9.54 -20.97
N LYS A 79 4.91 -8.92 -20.02
CA LYS A 79 5.34 -8.82 -18.60
C LYS A 79 5.53 -10.20 -17.97
N PHE A 80 4.66 -11.17 -18.26
CA PHE A 80 4.85 -12.54 -17.79
C PHE A 80 6.08 -13.22 -18.36
N ARG A 81 6.33 -13.10 -19.67
CA ARG A 81 7.56 -13.63 -20.27
C ARG A 81 8.80 -12.98 -19.66
N PHE A 82 8.76 -11.66 -19.45
CA PHE A 82 9.83 -10.94 -18.78
C PHE A 82 10.12 -11.48 -17.37
N LEU A 83 9.09 -11.77 -16.55
CA LEU A 83 9.28 -12.35 -15.22
C LEU A 83 9.88 -13.76 -15.29
N LEU A 84 9.41 -14.62 -16.18
CA LEU A 84 9.94 -15.98 -16.38
C LEU A 84 11.41 -15.94 -16.83
N GLU A 85 11.75 -15.09 -17.81
CA GLU A 85 13.12 -14.90 -18.28
C GLU A 85 14.02 -14.32 -17.19
N THR A 86 13.49 -13.42 -16.37
CA THR A 86 14.20 -12.84 -15.23
C THR A 86 14.50 -13.91 -14.19
N GLN A 87 13.52 -14.75 -13.82
CA GLN A 87 13.71 -15.86 -12.90
C GLN A 87 14.78 -16.83 -13.42
N ALA A 88 14.64 -17.27 -14.67
CA ALA A 88 15.58 -18.18 -15.30
C ALA A 88 17.00 -17.59 -15.36
N THR A 89 17.13 -16.27 -15.58
CA THR A 89 18.43 -15.58 -15.57
C THR A 89 19.01 -15.49 -14.16
N LEU A 90 18.18 -15.19 -13.15
CA LEU A 90 18.59 -15.13 -11.74
C LEU A 90 19.16 -16.48 -11.28
N HIS A 91 18.48 -17.59 -11.60
CA HIS A 91 18.89 -18.96 -11.25
C HIS A 91 20.17 -19.44 -11.94
N ARG A 92 20.71 -18.69 -12.92
CA ARG A 92 22.00 -19.00 -13.56
C ARG A 92 23.20 -18.44 -12.80
N TYR A 93 23.01 -17.59 -11.78
CA TYR A 93 24.12 -17.10 -10.96
C TYR A 93 24.55 -18.17 -9.94
N ASP A 94 25.86 -18.38 -9.81
CA ASP A 94 26.41 -19.26 -8.78
C ASP A 94 26.23 -18.58 -7.42
N THR A 95 25.47 -19.22 -6.54
CA THR A 95 25.21 -18.74 -5.18
C THR A 95 26.18 -19.34 -4.16
N THR A 96 27.08 -20.23 -4.60
CA THR A 96 28.10 -20.85 -3.76
C THR A 96 29.02 -19.76 -3.19
N GLY A 97 29.01 -19.60 -1.87
CA GLY A 97 29.83 -18.60 -1.19
C GLY A 97 29.23 -17.19 -1.11
N MET A 98 28.01 -16.96 -1.62
CA MET A 98 27.27 -15.71 -1.32
C MET A 98 27.03 -15.59 0.19
N ARG A 99 27.28 -14.40 0.75
CA ARG A 99 27.13 -14.11 2.18
C ARG A 99 26.54 -12.71 2.38
N GLY A 100 25.99 -12.46 3.56
CA GLY A 100 25.51 -11.14 3.95
C GLY A 100 24.47 -10.58 2.97
N GLN A 101 24.67 -9.34 2.53
CA GLN A 101 23.70 -8.65 1.66
C GLN A 101 23.57 -9.27 0.27
N ASP A 102 24.61 -9.89 -0.30
CA ASP A 102 24.50 -10.51 -1.63
C ASP A 102 23.54 -11.70 -1.62
N GLN A 103 23.64 -12.55 -0.58
CA GLN A 103 22.72 -13.65 -0.36
C GLN A 103 21.30 -13.15 -0.12
N LEU A 104 21.15 -12.14 0.74
CA LEU A 104 19.84 -11.58 1.07
C LEU A 104 19.14 -10.96 -0.16
N ASN A 105 19.88 -10.21 -0.98
CA ASN A 105 19.35 -9.63 -2.21
C ASN A 105 18.88 -10.71 -3.19
N TYR A 106 19.65 -11.79 -3.34
CA TYR A 106 19.25 -12.92 -4.17
C TYR A 106 17.95 -13.55 -3.67
N GLN A 107 17.90 -13.91 -2.38
CA GLN A 107 16.75 -14.59 -1.77
C GLN A 107 15.47 -13.76 -1.88
N VAL A 108 15.55 -12.45 -1.65
CA VAL A 108 14.36 -11.58 -1.70
C VAL A 108 13.82 -11.45 -3.12
N LEU A 109 14.71 -11.23 -4.10
CA LEU A 109 14.26 -11.12 -5.50
C LEU A 109 13.71 -12.45 -6.01
N ASP A 110 14.38 -13.56 -5.68
CA ASP A 110 13.93 -14.90 -6.05
C ASP A 110 12.56 -15.21 -5.45
N TRP A 111 12.38 -14.93 -4.16
CA TRP A 111 11.09 -15.09 -3.49
C TRP A 111 9.99 -14.29 -4.18
N TYR A 112 10.25 -13.00 -4.46
CA TYR A 112 9.27 -12.11 -5.08
C TYR A 112 8.86 -12.61 -6.45
N ILE A 113 9.82 -12.91 -7.33
CA ILE A 113 9.54 -13.40 -8.68
C ILE A 113 8.85 -14.75 -8.63
N ALA A 114 9.24 -15.66 -7.73
CA ALA A 114 8.60 -16.96 -7.59
C ALA A 114 7.11 -16.84 -7.21
N LYS A 115 6.75 -15.89 -6.32
CA LYS A 115 5.35 -15.63 -6.00
C LYS A 115 4.59 -15.02 -7.17
N GLU A 116 5.16 -14.03 -7.86
CA GLU A 116 4.52 -13.44 -9.06
C GLU A 116 4.30 -14.50 -10.17
N VAL A 117 5.29 -15.37 -10.41
CA VAL A 117 5.18 -16.49 -11.37
C VAL A 117 4.10 -17.49 -10.94
N ALA A 118 4.04 -17.85 -9.66
CA ALA A 118 2.98 -18.74 -9.15
C ALA A 118 1.57 -18.13 -9.30
N GLY A 119 1.46 -16.81 -9.23
CA GLY A 119 0.22 -16.07 -9.42
C GLY A 119 -0.30 -16.02 -10.84
N MET A 120 0.54 -16.29 -11.86
CA MET A 120 0.16 -16.17 -13.27
C MET A 120 -1.06 -17.03 -13.65
N LYS A 121 -1.21 -18.20 -13.03
CA LYS A 121 -2.38 -19.07 -13.27
C LYS A 121 -3.70 -18.46 -12.78
N PHE A 122 -3.64 -17.55 -11.82
CA PHE A 122 -4.78 -16.85 -11.23
C PHE A 122 -4.99 -15.44 -11.78
N ARG A 123 -4.35 -15.10 -12.91
CA ARG A 123 -4.35 -13.73 -13.47
C ARG A 123 -5.74 -13.13 -13.77
N TYR A 124 -6.77 -13.97 -13.88
CA TYR A 124 -8.15 -13.57 -14.12
C TYR A 124 -9.05 -13.73 -12.89
N ASP A 125 -8.53 -14.25 -11.78
CA ASP A 125 -9.28 -14.45 -10.52
C ASP A 125 -9.28 -13.17 -9.66
N ASN A 126 -9.65 -12.03 -10.24
CA ASN A 126 -9.70 -10.76 -9.52
C ASN A 126 -10.72 -9.78 -10.09
N TYR A 127 -10.97 -8.70 -9.36
CA TYR A 127 -11.85 -7.60 -9.75
C TYR A 127 -11.02 -6.32 -10.01
N PRO A 128 -10.48 -6.10 -11.23
CA PRO A 128 -9.58 -4.98 -11.51
C PRO A 128 -10.28 -3.62 -11.53
N VAL A 129 -11.62 -3.62 -11.49
CA VAL A 129 -12.48 -2.45 -11.31
C VAL A 129 -13.42 -2.76 -10.16
N ASN A 130 -13.24 -2.06 -9.03
CA ASN A 130 -14.04 -2.22 -7.82
C ASN A 130 -14.13 -0.88 -7.07
N GLN A 131 -14.86 -0.82 -5.97
CA GLN A 131 -15.12 0.42 -5.23
C GLN A 131 -13.89 1.04 -4.53
N LEU A 132 -12.80 0.29 -4.38
CA LEU A 132 -11.60 0.72 -3.65
C LEU A 132 -10.48 1.18 -4.58
N PHE A 133 -10.31 0.52 -5.73
CA PHE A 133 -9.28 0.81 -6.71
C PHE A 133 -9.70 0.39 -8.12
N GLY A 134 -8.89 0.76 -9.10
CA GLY A 134 -9.14 0.50 -10.51
C GLY A 134 -9.07 1.78 -11.32
N VAL A 135 -9.05 1.64 -12.64
CA VAL A 135 -8.79 2.76 -13.54
C VAL A 135 -9.77 3.93 -13.34
N GLN A 136 -11.01 3.65 -12.96
CA GLN A 136 -12.06 4.64 -12.69
C GLN A 136 -11.77 5.53 -11.46
N ASN A 137 -11.03 5.00 -10.49
CA ASN A 137 -10.67 5.66 -9.24
C ASN A 137 -9.24 6.24 -9.29
N ASP A 138 -8.30 5.42 -9.75
CA ASP A 138 -6.87 5.72 -9.74
C ASP A 138 -6.49 6.82 -10.72
N PHE A 139 -7.14 6.87 -11.89
CA PHE A 139 -6.77 7.84 -12.93
C PHE A 139 -7.02 9.30 -12.50
N PRO A 140 -8.20 9.70 -11.98
CA PRO A 140 -8.41 11.05 -11.47
C PRO A 140 -7.46 11.44 -10.36
N SER A 141 -7.23 10.55 -9.39
CA SER A 141 -6.30 10.79 -8.28
C SER A 141 -4.86 10.94 -8.77
N PHE A 142 -4.42 10.10 -9.72
CA PHE A 142 -3.09 10.19 -10.32
C PHE A 142 -2.88 11.53 -11.04
N MET A 143 -3.87 11.96 -11.83
CA MET A 143 -3.79 13.24 -12.53
C MET A 143 -3.76 14.41 -11.55
N ALA A 144 -4.58 14.38 -10.48
CA ALA A 144 -4.62 15.43 -9.47
C ALA A 144 -3.35 15.48 -8.60
N ASP A 145 -2.89 14.36 -8.08
CA ASP A 145 -1.88 14.33 -7.00
C ASP A 145 -0.45 14.00 -7.49
N VAL A 146 -0.32 13.24 -8.58
CA VAL A 146 0.99 12.73 -9.04
C VAL A 146 1.52 13.51 -10.23
N HIS A 147 0.72 13.74 -11.26
CA HIS A 147 1.18 14.47 -12.44
C HIS A 147 1.54 15.91 -12.06
N GLN A 148 2.80 16.30 -12.20
CA GLN A 148 3.25 17.64 -11.88
C GLN A 148 3.16 18.57 -13.10
N VAL A 149 2.83 19.85 -12.88
CA VAL A 149 2.78 20.86 -13.93
C VAL A 149 3.62 22.06 -13.50
N HIS A 150 4.79 22.21 -14.09
CA HIS A 150 5.71 23.33 -13.80
C HIS A 150 5.81 24.33 -14.95
N ASN A 151 5.36 23.96 -16.14
CA ASN A 151 5.50 24.73 -17.37
C ASN A 151 4.46 24.29 -18.41
N ARG A 152 4.42 24.96 -19.58
CA ARG A 152 3.51 24.63 -20.70
C ARG A 152 3.57 23.16 -21.11
N ARG A 153 4.77 22.61 -21.30
CA ARG A 153 4.97 21.24 -21.78
C ARG A 153 4.37 20.20 -20.82
N ASP A 154 4.54 20.40 -19.52
CA ASP A 154 3.93 19.51 -18.53
C ASP A 154 2.39 19.56 -18.62
N ALA A 155 1.82 20.76 -18.83
CA ALA A 155 0.37 20.91 -19.02
C ALA A 155 -0.12 20.26 -20.35
N ASP A 156 0.67 20.33 -21.41
CA ASP A 156 0.37 19.62 -22.65
C ASP A 156 0.41 18.09 -22.45
N TYR A 157 1.39 17.58 -21.70
CA TYR A 157 1.45 16.17 -21.30
C TYR A 157 0.26 15.73 -20.44
N TYR A 158 -0.26 16.62 -19.60
CA TYR A 158 -1.49 16.37 -18.85
C TYR A 158 -2.66 16.10 -19.83
N ASN A 159 -2.82 16.93 -20.85
CA ASN A 159 -3.85 16.75 -21.89
C ASN A 159 -3.62 15.50 -22.74
N GLU A 160 -2.38 15.16 -23.09
CA GLU A 160 -2.05 13.91 -23.79
C GLU A 160 -2.47 12.67 -22.98
N ARG A 161 -2.30 12.69 -21.64
CA ARG A 161 -2.80 11.62 -20.78
C ARG A 161 -4.32 11.54 -20.76
N LEU A 162 -5.03 12.67 -20.71
CA LEU A 162 -6.50 12.69 -20.82
C LEU A 162 -6.96 12.08 -22.15
N ALA A 163 -6.26 12.35 -23.25
CA ALA A 163 -6.54 11.75 -24.55
C ALA A 163 -6.32 10.23 -24.55
N ALA A 164 -5.23 9.76 -23.92
CA ALA A 164 -4.85 8.35 -23.85
C ALA A 164 -5.82 7.48 -23.02
N VAL A 165 -6.67 8.07 -22.18
CA VAL A 165 -7.65 7.36 -21.34
C VAL A 165 -8.50 6.38 -22.12
N ARG A 166 -8.95 6.77 -23.31
CA ARG A 166 -9.83 5.94 -24.15
C ARG A 166 -9.19 4.59 -24.50
N VAL A 167 -7.88 4.58 -24.77
CA VAL A 167 -7.14 3.35 -25.08
C VAL A 167 -7.02 2.48 -23.84
N LYS A 168 -6.59 3.05 -22.71
CA LYS A 168 -6.44 2.31 -21.45
C LYS A 168 -7.75 1.69 -20.98
N PHE A 169 -8.87 2.42 -21.04
CA PHE A 169 -10.19 1.90 -20.65
C PHE A 169 -10.68 0.81 -21.60
N ALA A 170 -10.40 0.90 -22.90
CA ALA A 170 -10.72 -0.16 -23.85
C ALA A 170 -9.96 -1.46 -23.55
N GLN A 171 -8.68 -1.36 -23.18
CA GLN A 171 -7.87 -2.50 -22.73
C GLN A 171 -8.40 -3.11 -21.42
N VAL A 172 -8.82 -2.27 -20.45
CA VAL A 172 -9.48 -2.76 -19.23
C VAL A 172 -10.77 -3.50 -19.55
N LEU A 173 -11.60 -2.99 -20.46
CA LEU A 173 -12.84 -3.64 -20.91
C LEU A 173 -12.59 -5.00 -21.57
N GLU A 174 -11.51 -5.13 -22.35
CA GLU A 174 -11.08 -6.42 -22.90
C GLU A 174 -10.78 -7.42 -21.77
N GLY A 175 -9.95 -7.02 -20.81
CA GLY A 175 -9.60 -7.85 -19.66
C GLY A 175 -10.80 -8.22 -18.77
N LEU A 176 -11.80 -7.34 -18.64
CA LEU A 176 -13.04 -7.61 -17.91
C LEU A 176 -13.89 -8.68 -18.62
N LYS A 177 -14.03 -8.60 -19.96
CA LYS A 177 -14.76 -9.61 -20.74
C LYS A 177 -14.10 -10.99 -20.68
N ILE A 178 -12.77 -11.06 -20.57
CA ILE A 178 -12.06 -12.32 -20.38
C ILE A 178 -12.40 -12.94 -19.01
N ARG A 179 -12.41 -12.12 -17.95
CA ARG A 179 -12.80 -12.54 -16.59
C ARG A 179 -14.26 -13.01 -16.54
N GLU A 180 -15.16 -12.29 -17.20
CA GLU A 180 -16.56 -12.69 -17.34
C GLU A 180 -16.69 -14.07 -17.99
N LYS A 181 -15.97 -14.33 -19.09
CA LYS A 181 -15.92 -15.65 -19.73
C LYS A 181 -15.27 -16.73 -18.85
N HIS A 182 -14.33 -16.34 -17.99
CA HIS A 182 -13.71 -17.21 -16.99
C HIS A 182 -14.62 -17.51 -15.79
N GLY A 183 -15.81 -16.91 -15.70
CA GLY A 183 -16.74 -17.11 -14.59
C GLY A 183 -16.49 -16.19 -13.39
N VAL A 184 -15.63 -15.18 -13.54
CA VAL A 184 -15.33 -14.20 -12.50
C VAL A 184 -16.20 -12.97 -12.69
N VAL A 185 -17.27 -12.90 -11.90
CA VAL A 185 -18.23 -11.78 -11.88
C VAL A 185 -18.22 -11.12 -10.48
N PRO A 186 -18.01 -9.79 -10.40
CA PRO A 186 -18.04 -9.08 -9.12
C PRO A 186 -19.39 -9.22 -8.40
N PRO A 187 -19.42 -9.21 -7.06
CA PRO A 187 -20.67 -9.15 -6.31
C PRO A 187 -21.51 -7.93 -6.68
N THR A 188 -22.84 -8.03 -6.57
CA THR A 188 -23.77 -6.95 -6.96
C THR A 188 -23.45 -5.61 -6.30
N PHE A 189 -23.12 -5.60 -5.00
CA PHE A 189 -22.77 -4.36 -4.30
C PHE A 189 -21.50 -3.68 -4.84
N VAL A 190 -20.54 -4.45 -5.38
CA VAL A 190 -19.32 -3.91 -6.00
C VAL A 190 -19.69 -3.19 -7.29
N ILE A 191 -20.53 -3.83 -8.12
CA ILE A 191 -21.03 -3.25 -9.37
C ILE A 191 -21.81 -1.96 -9.08
N ASP A 192 -22.71 -1.97 -8.10
CA ASP A 192 -23.54 -0.80 -7.75
C ASP A 192 -22.70 0.40 -7.30
N LYS A 193 -21.63 0.16 -6.52
CA LYS A 193 -20.73 1.22 -6.07
C LYS A 193 -19.88 1.78 -7.20
N VAL A 194 -19.32 0.91 -8.04
CA VAL A 194 -18.57 1.31 -9.25
C VAL A 194 -19.46 2.13 -10.19
N LEU A 195 -20.70 1.71 -10.43
CA LEU A 195 -21.67 2.45 -11.24
C LEU A 195 -21.97 3.83 -10.63
N THR A 196 -22.16 3.89 -9.31
CA THR A 196 -22.44 5.15 -8.60
C THR A 196 -21.26 6.12 -8.72
N GLU A 197 -20.04 5.63 -8.47
CA GLU A 197 -18.80 6.41 -8.58
C GLU A 197 -18.63 6.98 -9.99
N MET A 198 -18.68 6.12 -11.01
CA MET A 198 -18.47 6.52 -12.40
C MET A 198 -19.58 7.46 -12.90
N SER A 199 -20.85 7.17 -12.55
CA SER A 199 -21.99 8.01 -12.95
C SER A 199 -21.93 9.39 -12.30
N GLY A 200 -21.50 9.46 -11.04
CA GLY A 200 -21.28 10.72 -10.34
C GLY A 200 -20.19 11.57 -10.99
N LEU A 201 -19.09 10.95 -11.45
CA LEU A 201 -18.02 11.65 -12.15
C LEU A 201 -18.49 12.22 -13.50
N VAL A 202 -19.16 11.42 -14.34
CA VAL A 202 -19.57 11.88 -15.68
C VAL A 202 -20.79 12.83 -15.67
N ALA A 203 -21.51 12.91 -14.55
CA ALA A 203 -22.62 13.86 -14.39
C ALA A 203 -22.15 15.30 -14.14
N GLN A 204 -20.89 15.50 -13.76
CA GLN A 204 -20.32 16.83 -13.51
C GLN A 204 -20.08 17.58 -14.82
N ALA A 205 -20.28 18.90 -14.82
CA ALA A 205 -19.74 19.73 -15.89
C ALA A 205 -18.20 19.55 -15.95
N PRO A 206 -17.58 19.52 -17.15
CA PRO A 206 -16.14 19.30 -17.27
C PRO A 206 -15.30 20.23 -16.39
N GLU A 207 -15.72 21.48 -16.24
CA GLU A 207 -15.07 22.51 -15.43
C GLU A 207 -15.15 22.25 -13.92
N GLN A 208 -16.12 21.44 -13.48
CA GLN A 208 -16.28 21.02 -12.09
C GLN A 208 -15.54 19.70 -11.82
N SER A 209 -15.12 18.99 -12.87
CA SER A 209 -14.36 17.75 -12.72
C SER A 209 -13.04 18.00 -12.00
N ILE A 210 -12.65 17.09 -11.11
CA ILE A 210 -11.34 17.12 -10.46
C ILE A 210 -10.17 17.16 -11.46
N LEU A 211 -10.36 16.57 -12.64
CA LEU A 211 -9.38 16.59 -13.72
C LEU A 211 -9.15 18.00 -14.29
N TYR A 212 -10.16 18.87 -14.22
CA TYR A 212 -10.06 20.26 -14.64
C TYR A 212 -9.60 21.16 -13.49
N THR A 213 -10.28 21.09 -12.33
CA THR A 213 -10.00 21.98 -11.19
C THR A 213 -8.58 21.80 -10.65
N SER A 214 -8.08 20.56 -10.60
CA SER A 214 -6.69 20.33 -10.20
C SER A 214 -5.67 20.91 -11.18
N LEU A 215 -5.97 20.94 -12.49
CA LEU A 215 -5.10 21.59 -13.46
C LEU A 215 -5.15 23.12 -13.33
N VAL A 216 -6.32 23.71 -13.06
CA VAL A 216 -6.45 25.14 -12.75
C VAL A 216 -5.55 25.53 -11.58
N GLU A 217 -5.62 24.78 -10.48
CA GLU A 217 -4.79 25.04 -9.28
C GLU A 217 -3.29 24.92 -9.59
N LYS A 218 -2.89 23.98 -10.44
CA LYS A 218 -1.50 23.79 -10.83
C LYS A 218 -1.00 24.90 -11.74
N LEU A 219 -1.78 25.26 -12.77
CA LEU A 219 -1.45 26.35 -13.69
C LEU A 219 -1.34 27.69 -12.96
N GLY A 220 -2.17 27.93 -11.94
CA GLY A 220 -2.07 29.12 -11.08
C GLY A 220 -0.75 29.25 -10.33
N LYS A 221 0.05 28.17 -10.24
CA LYS A 221 1.40 28.15 -9.63
C LYS A 221 2.52 28.29 -10.67
N VAL A 222 2.21 28.25 -11.97
CA VAL A 222 3.20 28.37 -13.05
C VAL A 222 3.42 29.85 -13.36
N LYS A 223 4.64 30.35 -13.11
CA LYS A 223 4.97 31.78 -13.28
C LYS A 223 5.10 32.22 -14.74
N ASP A 224 5.55 31.32 -15.61
CA ASP A 224 5.93 31.64 -16.99
C ASP A 224 4.80 31.36 -18.01
N LEU A 225 3.54 31.35 -17.56
CA LEU A 225 2.36 31.16 -18.41
C LEU A 225 1.38 32.33 -18.24
N ASP A 226 1.12 33.06 -19.33
CA ASP A 226 0.12 34.12 -19.34
C ASP A 226 -1.32 33.57 -19.33
N ALA A 227 -2.29 34.45 -19.08
CA ALA A 227 -3.69 34.08 -18.96
C ALA A 227 -4.27 33.50 -20.27
N ALA A 228 -3.77 33.92 -21.43
CA ALA A 228 -4.24 33.43 -22.73
C ALA A 228 -3.77 31.97 -22.96
N ALA A 229 -2.51 31.68 -22.66
CA ALA A 229 -1.96 30.33 -22.72
C ALA A 229 -2.63 29.39 -21.70
N GLN A 230 -2.90 29.88 -20.48
CA GLN A 230 -3.67 29.09 -19.49
C GLN A 230 -5.08 28.78 -20.00
N ALA A 231 -5.77 29.76 -20.59
CA ALA A 231 -7.10 29.56 -21.16
C ALA A 231 -7.11 28.57 -22.34
N GLU A 232 -6.08 28.60 -23.19
CA GLU A 232 -5.89 27.65 -24.29
C GLU A 232 -5.75 26.21 -23.78
N ILE A 233 -4.86 25.99 -22.79
CA ILE A 233 -4.63 24.69 -22.16
C ILE A 233 -5.91 24.16 -21.51
N LEU A 234 -6.63 25.01 -20.79
CA LEU A 234 -7.88 24.64 -20.12
C LEU A 234 -9.00 24.35 -21.13
N ALA A 235 -9.07 25.07 -22.24
CA ALA A 235 -10.00 24.76 -23.33
C ALA A 235 -9.72 23.38 -23.95
N GLU A 236 -8.44 23.02 -24.13
CA GLU A 236 -8.03 21.68 -24.55
C GLU A 236 -8.40 20.62 -23.50
N THR A 237 -8.16 20.92 -22.22
CA THR A 237 -8.53 20.05 -21.09
C THR A 237 -10.02 19.71 -21.12
N LYS A 238 -10.87 20.74 -21.32
CA LYS A 238 -12.32 20.56 -21.46
C LYS A 238 -12.67 19.67 -22.67
N ARG A 239 -12.01 19.88 -23.82
CA ARG A 239 -12.19 19.02 -25.00
C ARG A 239 -11.79 17.58 -24.73
N GLN A 240 -10.69 17.34 -24.02
CA GLN A 240 -10.23 15.99 -23.68
C GLN A 240 -11.14 15.29 -22.67
N ILE A 241 -11.64 16.02 -21.67
CA ILE A 241 -12.62 15.48 -20.71
C ILE A 241 -13.90 15.06 -21.43
N THR A 242 -14.45 15.94 -22.27
CA THR A 242 -15.72 15.69 -22.98
C THR A 242 -15.60 14.66 -24.11
N GLY A 243 -14.50 14.68 -24.87
CA GLY A 243 -14.32 13.85 -26.05
C GLY A 243 -13.69 12.48 -25.79
N ASN A 244 -12.90 12.34 -24.71
CA ASN A 244 -12.16 11.10 -24.42
C ASN A 244 -12.46 10.53 -23.04
N VAL A 245 -12.39 11.32 -21.97
CA VAL A 245 -12.56 10.81 -20.61
C VAL A 245 -13.99 10.35 -20.36
N TYR A 246 -14.99 11.23 -20.52
CA TYR A 246 -16.38 10.89 -20.23
C TYR A 246 -16.91 9.73 -21.10
N PRO A 247 -16.63 9.67 -22.42
CA PRO A 247 -16.99 8.51 -23.23
C PRO A 247 -16.33 7.20 -22.77
N ALA A 248 -15.09 7.24 -22.29
CA ALA A 248 -14.41 6.06 -21.76
C ALA A 248 -15.09 5.53 -20.48
N TYR A 249 -15.46 6.43 -19.56
CA TYR A 249 -16.26 6.07 -18.38
C TYR A 249 -17.65 5.56 -18.76
N GLN A 250 -18.33 6.19 -19.73
CA GLN A 250 -19.64 5.75 -20.21
C GLN A 250 -19.59 4.33 -20.80
N ALA A 251 -18.52 3.96 -21.52
CA ALA A 251 -18.34 2.60 -22.01
C ALA A 251 -18.22 1.58 -20.87
N LEU A 252 -17.49 1.94 -19.80
CA LEU A 252 -17.35 1.11 -18.61
C LEU A 252 -18.66 1.01 -17.81
N ILE A 253 -19.40 2.12 -17.67
CA ILE A 253 -20.75 2.14 -17.12
C ILE A 253 -21.65 1.18 -17.89
N GLY A 254 -21.69 1.29 -19.22
CA GLY A 254 -22.51 0.43 -20.07
C GLY A 254 -22.20 -1.06 -19.89
N TYR A 255 -20.91 -1.42 -19.78
CA TYR A 255 -20.50 -2.79 -19.49
C TYR A 255 -21.02 -3.27 -18.12
N PHE A 256 -20.80 -2.50 -17.05
CA PHE A 256 -21.24 -2.90 -15.71
C PHE A 256 -22.76 -2.93 -15.55
N THR A 257 -23.49 -2.03 -16.22
CA THR A 257 -24.96 -2.07 -16.29
C THR A 257 -25.45 -3.36 -16.95
N ALA A 258 -24.82 -3.78 -18.05
CA ALA A 258 -25.16 -5.03 -18.73
C ALA A 258 -24.75 -6.28 -17.95
N LEU A 259 -23.66 -6.21 -17.17
CA LEU A 259 -23.17 -7.31 -16.34
C LEU A 259 -24.03 -7.51 -15.08
N ARG A 260 -24.58 -6.44 -14.52
CA ARG A 260 -25.30 -6.43 -13.23
C ARG A 260 -26.36 -7.52 -13.08
N PRO A 261 -27.23 -7.85 -14.06
CA PRO A 261 -28.21 -8.93 -13.90
C PRO A 261 -27.60 -10.33 -13.71
N ARG A 262 -26.31 -10.50 -14.01
CA ARG A 262 -25.57 -11.76 -13.86
C ARG A 262 -24.80 -11.86 -12.54
N SER A 263 -24.75 -10.81 -11.72
CA SER A 263 -24.03 -10.83 -10.45
C SER A 263 -24.87 -11.44 -9.32
N THR A 264 -24.20 -12.03 -8.33
CA THR A 264 -24.80 -12.52 -7.08
C THR A 264 -24.27 -11.73 -5.88
N ASN A 265 -24.82 -12.01 -4.70
CA ASN A 265 -24.29 -11.48 -3.44
C ASN A 265 -23.20 -12.37 -2.81
N ASP A 266 -22.76 -13.43 -3.50
CA ASP A 266 -21.69 -14.30 -3.00
C ASP A 266 -20.38 -13.52 -2.89
N ALA A 267 -19.89 -13.42 -1.65
CA ALA A 267 -18.79 -12.54 -1.27
C ALA A 267 -17.41 -13.20 -1.46
N GLY A 268 -17.28 -14.47 -1.12
CA GLY A 268 -15.98 -15.14 -1.09
C GLY A 268 -15.47 -15.60 -2.45
N VAL A 269 -14.14 -15.64 -2.60
CA VAL A 269 -13.46 -16.10 -3.82
C VAL A 269 -13.55 -17.62 -3.99
N TRP A 270 -14.07 -18.34 -3.00
CA TRP A 270 -14.45 -19.76 -3.12
C TRP A 270 -15.39 -20.04 -4.30
N LYS A 271 -16.07 -19.01 -4.83
CA LYS A 271 -16.94 -19.09 -6.02
C LYS A 271 -16.19 -19.06 -7.35
N PHE A 272 -14.90 -18.67 -7.36
CA PHE A 272 -14.08 -18.69 -8.56
C PHE A 272 -13.76 -20.13 -8.99
N PRO A 273 -13.44 -20.37 -10.28
CA PRO A 273 -13.15 -21.72 -10.78
C PRO A 273 -12.15 -22.50 -9.91
N ASP A 274 -11.05 -21.86 -9.52
CA ASP A 274 -10.02 -22.43 -8.63
C ASP A 274 -9.94 -21.70 -7.27
N GLY A 275 -11.08 -21.25 -6.74
CA GLY A 275 -11.18 -20.32 -5.62
C GLY A 275 -10.38 -20.70 -4.35
N LYS A 276 -10.34 -21.99 -3.99
CA LYS A 276 -9.56 -22.47 -2.83
C LYS A 276 -8.05 -22.31 -3.04
N ALA A 277 -7.57 -22.66 -4.23
CA ALA A 277 -6.15 -22.54 -4.57
C ALA A 277 -5.75 -21.07 -4.71
N TYR A 278 -6.62 -20.25 -5.29
CA TYR A 278 -6.44 -18.81 -5.39
C TYR A 278 -6.33 -18.16 -4.01
N TYR A 279 -7.26 -18.48 -3.09
CA TYR A 279 -7.21 -17.92 -1.74
C TYR A 279 -5.96 -18.35 -0.96
N ALA A 280 -5.54 -19.60 -1.09
CA ALA A 280 -4.28 -20.07 -0.49
C ALA A 280 -3.07 -19.31 -1.06
N TYR A 281 -3.05 -19.03 -2.36
CA TYR A 281 -2.03 -18.19 -2.98
C TYR A 281 -2.04 -16.76 -2.43
N CYS A 282 -3.22 -16.14 -2.33
CA CYS A 282 -3.36 -14.80 -1.76
C CYS A 282 -2.85 -14.73 -0.32
N LEU A 283 -3.19 -15.72 0.52
CA LEU A 283 -2.68 -15.80 1.89
C LEU A 283 -1.16 -15.89 1.91
N GLN A 284 -0.54 -16.71 1.06
CA GLN A 284 0.92 -16.80 0.99
C GLN A 284 1.56 -15.49 0.49
N LEU A 285 0.97 -14.84 -0.52
CA LEU A 285 1.46 -13.58 -1.07
C LEU A 285 1.43 -12.47 -0.02
N TYR A 286 0.30 -12.31 0.68
CA TYR A 286 0.10 -11.21 1.63
C TYR A 286 0.71 -11.46 3.01
N THR A 287 0.65 -12.70 3.51
CA THR A 287 1.21 -13.04 4.82
C THR A 287 2.70 -13.37 4.76
N THR A 288 3.20 -13.77 3.59
CA THR A 288 4.57 -14.28 3.39
C THR A 288 4.90 -15.49 4.28
N THR A 289 3.86 -16.27 4.61
CA THR A 289 3.95 -17.50 5.40
C THR A 289 3.24 -18.64 4.68
N ASN A 290 3.38 -19.87 5.20
CA ASN A 290 2.65 -21.05 4.74
C ASN A 290 1.43 -21.36 5.63
N LEU A 291 0.93 -20.39 6.41
CA LEU A 291 -0.26 -20.60 7.24
C LEU A 291 -1.50 -20.84 6.37
N SER A 292 -2.25 -21.89 6.69
CA SER A 292 -3.53 -22.18 6.06
C SER A 292 -4.64 -21.23 6.56
N ALA A 293 -5.71 -21.09 5.77
CA ALA A 293 -6.90 -20.33 6.17
C ALA A 293 -7.45 -20.77 7.54
N THR A 294 -7.50 -22.08 7.79
CA THR A 294 -7.94 -22.64 9.08
C THR A 294 -7.04 -22.23 10.24
N GLN A 295 -5.70 -22.26 10.06
CA GLN A 295 -4.75 -21.81 11.09
C GLN A 295 -4.88 -20.31 11.36
N ILE A 296 -5.05 -19.50 10.31
CA ILE A 296 -5.24 -18.04 10.44
C ILE A 296 -6.56 -17.72 11.14
N HIS A 297 -7.64 -18.45 10.82
CA HIS A 297 -8.93 -18.27 11.49
C HIS A 297 -8.83 -18.57 12.99
N ALA A 298 -8.24 -19.72 13.36
CA ALA A 298 -8.04 -20.10 14.75
C ALA A 298 -7.15 -19.10 15.50
N LEU A 299 -6.08 -18.62 14.86
CA LEU A 299 -5.23 -17.57 15.40
C LEU A 299 -6.01 -16.27 15.66
N GLY A 300 -6.88 -15.88 14.71
CA GLY A 300 -7.77 -14.74 14.84
C GLY A 300 -8.68 -14.84 16.07
N LEU A 301 -9.36 -15.98 16.23
CA LEU A 301 -10.23 -16.23 17.38
C LEU A 301 -9.47 -16.16 18.71
N SER A 302 -8.28 -16.75 18.78
CA SER A 302 -7.41 -16.70 19.97
C SER A 302 -7.02 -15.26 20.32
N GLU A 303 -6.60 -14.47 19.34
CA GLU A 303 -6.21 -13.07 19.59
C GLU A 303 -7.41 -12.19 19.95
N VAL A 304 -8.58 -12.42 19.37
CA VAL A 304 -9.83 -11.77 19.79
C VAL A 304 -10.11 -12.03 21.27
N THR A 305 -10.00 -13.28 21.72
CA THR A 305 -10.18 -13.64 23.14
C THR A 305 -9.17 -12.95 24.04
N ARG A 306 -7.88 -12.96 23.66
CA ARG A 306 -6.81 -12.35 24.46
C ARG A 306 -7.01 -10.83 24.62
N ILE A 307 -7.24 -10.14 23.50
CA ILE A 307 -7.33 -8.67 23.48
C ILE A 307 -8.61 -8.20 24.18
N THR A 308 -9.74 -8.88 23.99
CA THR A 308 -10.98 -8.54 24.69
C THR A 308 -10.87 -8.71 26.20
N ALA A 309 -10.10 -9.69 26.68
CA ALA A 309 -9.81 -9.84 28.11
C ALA A 309 -8.99 -8.66 28.66
N GLU A 310 -7.98 -8.18 27.93
CA GLU A 310 -7.18 -7.01 28.30
C GLU A 310 -8.03 -5.73 28.34
N MET A 311 -8.87 -5.52 27.33
CA MET A 311 -9.81 -4.40 27.30
C MET A 311 -10.80 -4.44 28.47
N ARG A 312 -11.36 -5.63 28.77
CA ARG A 312 -12.27 -5.82 29.92
C ARG A 312 -11.59 -5.42 31.23
N ALA A 313 -10.34 -5.81 31.43
CA ALA A 313 -9.60 -5.47 32.64
C ALA A 313 -9.46 -3.95 32.83
N ILE A 314 -9.14 -3.20 31.76
CA ILE A 314 -9.05 -1.73 31.82
C ILE A 314 -10.43 -1.13 32.09
N LEU A 315 -11.48 -1.58 31.39
CA LEU A 315 -12.85 -1.09 31.60
C LEU A 315 -13.33 -1.31 33.04
N GLN A 316 -12.94 -2.42 33.69
CA GLN A 316 -13.26 -2.71 35.08
C GLN A 316 -12.51 -1.78 36.05
N VAL A 317 -11.21 -1.56 35.83
CA VAL A 317 -10.39 -0.63 36.64
C VAL A 317 -10.92 0.80 36.56
N GLU A 318 -11.30 1.25 35.37
CA GLU A 318 -11.91 2.56 35.11
C GLU A 318 -13.40 2.64 35.52
N LYS A 319 -13.95 1.55 36.08
CA LYS A 319 -15.34 1.44 36.54
C LYS A 319 -16.37 1.80 35.47
N ILE A 320 -16.09 1.44 34.21
CA ILE A 320 -17.01 1.64 33.10
C ILE A 320 -18.09 0.55 33.13
N SER A 321 -19.35 0.97 33.24
CA SER A 321 -20.51 0.06 33.19
C SER A 321 -20.50 -0.82 31.95
N GLY A 322 -20.82 -2.11 32.07
CA GLY A 322 -20.87 -3.03 30.91
C GLY A 322 -19.51 -3.53 30.41
N ALA A 323 -18.48 -3.53 31.26
CA ALA A 323 -17.12 -4.00 30.92
C ALA A 323 -17.08 -5.42 30.29
N ASP A 324 -18.04 -6.30 30.62
CA ASP A 324 -18.11 -7.65 30.05
C ASP A 324 -18.49 -7.69 28.57
N SER A 325 -19.11 -6.63 28.07
CA SER A 325 -19.52 -6.45 26.67
C SER A 325 -18.66 -5.38 25.98
N VAL A 326 -17.39 -5.73 25.71
CA VAL A 326 -16.38 -4.80 25.17
C VAL A 326 -16.88 -4.01 23.96
N GLY A 327 -17.36 -4.68 22.90
CA GLY A 327 -17.82 -4.01 21.68
C GLY A 327 -18.92 -2.96 21.95
N PRO A 328 -20.07 -3.34 22.53
CA PRO A 328 -21.12 -2.38 22.91
C PRO A 328 -20.64 -1.25 23.83
N THR A 329 -19.73 -1.55 24.76
CA THR A 329 -19.15 -0.55 25.66
C THR A 329 -18.28 0.46 24.92
N MET A 330 -17.47 0.01 23.95
CA MET A 330 -16.66 0.89 23.11
C MET A 330 -17.51 1.77 22.19
N VAL A 331 -18.67 1.30 21.73
CA VAL A 331 -19.63 2.14 20.98
C VAL A 331 -20.10 3.30 21.85
N ARG A 332 -20.63 3.01 23.04
CA ARG A 332 -21.13 4.02 23.98
C ARG A 332 -20.05 5.01 24.39
N LEU A 333 -18.82 4.55 24.65
CA LEU A 333 -17.70 5.44 24.93
C LEU A 333 -17.43 6.39 23.74
N GLY A 334 -17.48 5.88 22.50
CA GLY A 334 -17.33 6.70 21.30
C GLY A 334 -18.39 7.80 21.14
N GLU A 335 -19.58 7.63 21.73
CA GLU A 335 -20.67 8.60 21.69
C GLU A 335 -20.55 9.70 22.75
N GLU A 336 -19.63 9.58 23.71
CA GLU A 336 -19.47 10.58 24.76
C GLU A 336 -18.86 11.89 24.21
N PRO A 337 -19.40 13.07 24.58
CA PRO A 337 -18.92 14.36 24.07
C PRO A 337 -17.42 14.60 24.29
N ARG A 338 -16.83 14.06 25.37
CA ARG A 338 -15.40 14.21 25.66
C ARG A 338 -14.51 13.58 24.58
N PHE A 339 -14.96 12.53 23.90
CA PHE A 339 -14.21 11.81 22.87
C PHE A 339 -14.58 12.19 21.43
N SER A 340 -15.52 13.11 21.25
CA SER A 340 -16.00 13.53 19.93
C SER A 340 -15.44 14.88 19.50
N TYR A 341 -15.45 15.12 18.19
CA TYR A 341 -15.25 16.42 17.57
C TYR A 341 -16.58 16.91 16.96
N PRO A 342 -16.78 18.24 16.84
CA PRO A 342 -17.93 18.77 16.10
C PRO A 342 -17.82 18.39 14.62
N ASP A 343 -18.95 18.02 14.00
CA ASP A 343 -19.03 17.71 12.57
C ASP A 343 -19.10 19.00 11.72
N THR A 344 -18.02 19.77 11.77
CA THR A 344 -17.85 21.05 11.06
C THR A 344 -16.47 21.10 10.41
N ASP A 345 -16.24 22.05 9.49
CA ASP A 345 -14.90 22.25 8.91
C ASP A 345 -13.87 22.67 9.95
N SER A 346 -14.28 23.43 10.97
CA SER A 346 -13.44 23.75 12.12
C SER A 346 -13.08 22.50 12.93
N GLY A 347 -14.03 21.57 13.14
CA GLY A 347 -13.77 20.29 13.78
C GLY A 347 -12.80 19.41 13.00
N ARG A 348 -12.97 19.32 11.67
CA ARG A 348 -12.04 18.62 10.78
C ARG A 348 -10.63 19.22 10.80
N THR A 349 -10.54 20.55 10.82
CA THR A 349 -9.26 21.27 10.95
C THR A 349 -8.58 20.96 12.29
N GLN A 350 -9.36 20.92 13.37
CA GLN A 350 -8.85 20.56 14.70
C GLN A 350 -8.33 19.11 14.73
N ILE A 351 -9.03 18.16 14.11
CA ILE A 351 -8.58 16.77 14.01
C ILE A 351 -7.19 16.69 13.35
N LEU A 352 -6.99 17.39 12.23
CA LEU A 352 -5.69 17.42 11.55
C LEU A 352 -4.59 18.07 12.41
N ALA A 353 -4.92 19.12 13.17
CA ALA A 353 -3.99 19.75 14.10
C ALA A 353 -3.59 18.80 15.26
N ASP A 354 -4.55 18.05 15.80
CA ASP A 354 -4.30 17.08 16.87
C ASP A 354 -3.44 15.91 16.39
N TYR A 355 -3.64 15.39 15.18
CA TYR A 355 -2.73 14.41 14.59
C TYR A 355 -1.29 14.93 14.50
N ARG A 356 -1.09 16.18 14.03
CA ARG A 356 0.24 16.79 13.96
C ARG A 356 0.88 16.94 15.34
N ARG A 357 0.10 17.32 16.35
CA ARG A 357 0.57 17.43 17.74
C ARG A 357 1.01 16.07 18.29
N ILE A 358 0.22 15.02 18.09
CA ILE A 358 0.54 13.65 18.50
C ILE A 358 1.85 13.17 17.84
N LEU A 359 2.00 13.40 16.53
CA LEU A 359 3.21 13.03 15.79
C LEU A 359 4.45 13.78 16.30
N ALA A 360 4.32 15.08 16.58
CA ALA A 360 5.41 15.89 17.12
C ALA A 360 5.81 15.49 18.56
N GLU A 361 4.87 14.96 19.35
CA GLU A 361 5.12 14.44 20.70
C GLU A 361 5.93 13.15 20.64
N VAL A 362 5.47 12.16 19.86
CA VAL A 362 6.14 10.85 19.78
C VAL A 362 7.53 10.96 19.18
N ASP A 363 7.72 11.77 18.13
CA ASP A 363 9.01 11.93 17.46
C ASP A 363 10.13 12.34 18.45
N LYS A 364 9.83 13.16 19.46
CA LYS A 364 10.82 13.60 20.45
C LYS A 364 11.32 12.48 21.38
N GLY A 365 10.55 11.42 21.63
CA GLY A 365 10.85 10.43 22.67
C GLY A 365 11.23 9.04 22.17
N LEU A 366 11.61 8.89 20.89
CA LEU A 366 11.96 7.59 20.29
C LEU A 366 13.42 7.12 20.49
N GLY A 367 14.27 7.91 21.17
CA GLY A 367 15.71 7.65 21.27
C GLY A 367 16.10 6.34 21.98
N SER A 368 15.25 5.82 22.87
CA SER A 368 15.44 4.53 23.55
C SER A 368 15.12 3.33 22.64
N ALA A 369 14.40 3.53 21.54
CA ALA A 369 13.97 2.47 20.64
C ALA A 369 14.63 2.53 19.26
N PHE A 370 15.16 3.67 18.81
CA PHE A 370 15.67 3.81 17.44
C PHE A 370 17.03 4.53 17.38
N ARG A 371 17.95 4.00 16.55
CA ARG A 371 19.22 4.66 16.17
C ARG A 371 19.11 5.47 14.89
N ILE A 372 18.17 5.10 14.01
CA ILE A 372 17.95 5.73 12.71
C ILE A 372 16.53 6.28 12.61
N ARG A 373 16.36 7.27 11.75
CA ARG A 373 15.09 7.94 11.46
C ARG A 373 15.06 8.32 9.98
N PRO A 374 13.88 8.38 9.33
CA PRO A 374 13.78 8.93 7.99
C PRO A 374 14.11 10.43 8.00
N LYS A 375 14.62 10.93 6.88
CA LYS A 375 14.79 12.36 6.58
C LYS A 375 13.56 12.93 5.87
N ALA A 376 12.81 12.12 5.14
CA ALA A 376 11.62 12.54 4.44
C ALA A 376 10.63 13.25 5.38
N ALA A 377 10.03 14.36 4.93
CA ALA A 377 8.99 15.05 5.68
C ALA A 377 7.66 14.28 5.66
N LEU A 378 6.82 14.52 6.66
CA LEU A 378 5.46 13.98 6.78
C LEU A 378 4.44 15.11 6.87
N GLU A 379 3.40 15.04 6.04
CA GLU A 379 2.22 15.89 6.14
C GLU A 379 0.98 15.10 6.58
N VAL A 380 0.01 15.80 7.16
CA VAL A 380 -1.32 15.26 7.53
C VAL A 380 -2.37 16.00 6.71
N ARG A 381 -3.10 15.26 5.86
CA ARG A 381 -4.12 15.79 4.94
C ARG A 381 -5.45 15.04 5.09
N ARG A 382 -6.54 15.65 4.62
CA ARG A 382 -7.86 14.99 4.53
C ARG A 382 -7.93 14.19 3.22
N VAL A 383 -8.61 13.04 3.24
CA VAL A 383 -8.96 12.31 2.01
C VAL A 383 -9.82 13.19 1.08
N PRO A 384 -9.55 13.26 -0.23
CA PRO A 384 -10.37 14.01 -1.18
C PRO A 384 -11.85 13.61 -1.18
N GLU A 385 -12.74 14.60 -1.34
CA GLU A 385 -14.19 14.40 -1.15
C GLU A 385 -14.83 13.39 -2.11
N PHE A 386 -14.33 13.29 -3.34
CA PHE A 386 -14.88 12.39 -4.35
C PHE A 386 -14.71 10.90 -3.99
N LYS A 387 -13.70 10.56 -3.17
CA LYS A 387 -13.40 9.16 -2.79
C LYS A 387 -13.53 8.86 -1.29
N GLN A 388 -13.76 9.87 -0.43
CA GLN A 388 -13.81 9.68 1.03
C GLN A 388 -14.88 8.67 1.49
N LYS A 389 -15.97 8.45 0.73
CA LYS A 389 -17.03 7.49 1.09
C LYS A 389 -16.63 6.01 0.93
N THR A 390 -15.67 5.72 0.06
CA THR A 390 -15.20 4.35 -0.22
C THR A 390 -13.77 4.11 0.25
N SER A 391 -13.08 5.17 0.69
CA SER A 391 -11.73 5.10 1.24
C SER A 391 -11.74 4.49 2.66
N PRO A 392 -10.64 3.83 3.07
CA PRO A 392 -10.47 3.39 4.46
C PRO A 392 -10.40 4.59 5.43
N GLY A 393 -10.40 4.32 6.74
CA GLY A 393 -10.33 5.36 7.79
C GLY A 393 -9.08 6.24 7.71
N ALA A 394 -7.96 5.71 7.21
CA ALA A 394 -6.77 6.46 6.82
C ALA A 394 -5.92 5.64 5.84
N TYR A 395 -4.93 6.29 5.22
CA TYR A 395 -3.84 5.63 4.51
C TYR A 395 -2.58 6.52 4.43
N TYR A 396 -1.41 5.89 4.29
CA TYR A 396 -0.15 6.57 4.06
C TYR A 396 0.26 6.54 2.57
N GLU A 397 0.68 7.69 2.04
CA GLU A 397 1.32 7.82 0.73
C GLU A 397 2.82 8.13 0.89
N PRO A 398 3.72 7.31 0.31
CA PRO A 398 5.16 7.54 0.38
C PRO A 398 5.64 8.83 -0.29
N ALA A 399 6.75 9.37 0.23
CA ALA A 399 7.46 10.49 -0.39
C ALA A 399 8.00 10.11 -1.77
N ALA A 400 8.20 11.11 -2.63
CA ALA A 400 8.95 10.93 -3.87
C ALA A 400 10.44 10.74 -3.55
N LEU A 401 11.13 9.89 -4.33
CA LEU A 401 12.54 9.54 -4.07
C LEU A 401 13.49 10.73 -4.31
N ASP A 402 13.09 11.70 -5.12
CA ASP A 402 13.82 12.96 -5.37
C ASP A 402 13.56 14.04 -4.29
N GLY A 403 12.68 13.75 -3.31
CA GLY A 403 12.29 14.69 -2.26
C GLY A 403 11.29 15.77 -2.70
N SER A 404 10.80 15.76 -3.95
CA SER A 404 9.89 16.80 -4.45
C SER A 404 8.48 16.75 -3.84
N ARG A 405 8.10 15.61 -3.25
CA ARG A 405 6.81 15.39 -2.58
C ARG A 405 7.06 14.72 -1.22
N PRO A 406 6.53 15.25 -0.11
CA PRO A 406 6.65 14.61 1.21
C PRO A 406 5.80 13.35 1.31
N GLY A 407 6.03 12.56 2.35
CA GLY A 407 5.08 11.51 2.72
C GLY A 407 3.80 12.13 3.27
N VAL A 408 2.66 11.47 3.07
CA VAL A 408 1.36 12.01 3.47
C VAL A 408 0.54 10.99 4.24
N PHE A 409 0.17 11.34 5.47
CA PHE A 409 -0.89 10.73 6.24
C PHE A 409 -2.24 11.30 5.77
N TYR A 410 -3.07 10.50 5.11
CA TYR A 410 -4.42 10.88 4.74
C TYR A 410 -5.43 10.39 5.77
N ALA A 411 -6.11 11.30 6.46
CA ALA A 411 -7.21 11.00 7.38
C ALA A 411 -8.56 11.08 6.66
N ASN A 412 -9.39 10.04 6.79
CA ASN A 412 -10.74 10.06 6.26
C ASN A 412 -11.70 10.70 7.26
N LEU A 413 -12.10 11.95 6.97
CA LEU A 413 -12.98 12.75 7.83
C LEU A 413 -14.39 12.88 7.23
N TYR A 414 -14.82 11.87 6.46
CA TYR A 414 -16.19 11.79 5.93
C TYR A 414 -17.20 11.71 7.08
N ASP A 415 -17.02 10.74 7.98
CA ASP A 415 -17.79 10.58 9.20
C ASP A 415 -16.92 10.97 10.41
N VAL A 416 -17.14 12.16 10.96
CA VAL A 416 -16.35 12.65 12.10
C VAL A 416 -16.53 11.75 13.33
N LYS A 417 -17.68 11.06 13.47
CA LYS A 417 -17.93 10.13 14.58
C LYS A 417 -17.10 8.85 14.48
N ALA A 418 -16.58 8.53 13.28
CA ALA A 418 -15.62 7.45 13.09
C ALA A 418 -14.21 7.78 13.62
N THR A 419 -13.95 9.03 14.01
CA THR A 419 -12.65 9.48 14.55
C THR A 419 -12.74 9.86 16.05
N PRO A 420 -12.94 8.88 16.96
CA PRO A 420 -12.93 9.18 18.39
C PRO A 420 -11.51 9.56 18.85
N LYS A 421 -11.41 10.53 19.77
CA LYS A 421 -10.13 11.04 20.29
C LYS A 421 -9.21 9.93 20.82
N PHE A 422 -9.77 8.96 21.54
CA PHE A 422 -9.00 7.84 22.09
C PHE A 422 -8.35 6.94 21.01
N GLY A 423 -8.84 6.98 19.77
CA GLY A 423 -8.27 6.23 18.64
C GLY A 423 -7.21 7.02 17.85
N MET A 424 -6.99 8.29 18.15
CA MET A 424 -6.12 9.15 17.33
C MET A 424 -4.65 8.84 17.49
N ARG A 425 -4.19 8.56 18.72
CA ARG A 425 -2.78 8.26 19.00
C ARG A 425 -2.32 7.04 18.22
N THR A 426 -3.03 5.94 18.41
CA THR A 426 -2.70 4.67 17.75
C THR A 426 -2.70 4.79 16.22
N LEU A 427 -3.68 5.52 15.63
CA LEU A 427 -3.70 5.74 14.18
C LEU A 427 -2.55 6.62 13.69
N ALA A 428 -2.19 7.68 14.45
CA ALA A 428 -1.05 8.52 14.13
C ALA A 428 0.27 7.72 14.14
N TYR A 429 0.42 6.81 15.10
CA TYR A 429 1.60 5.95 15.19
C TYR A 429 1.65 4.94 14.05
N HIS A 430 0.51 4.35 13.68
CA HIS A 430 0.38 3.37 12.60
C HIS A 430 0.82 3.94 11.25
N GLU A 431 0.26 5.07 10.86
CA GLU A 431 0.46 5.64 9.53
C GLU A 431 1.69 6.57 9.47
N GLY A 432 2.04 7.19 10.60
CA GLY A 432 3.12 8.15 10.72
C GLY A 432 4.35 7.58 11.44
N ILE A 433 4.60 8.09 12.64
CA ILE A 433 5.82 7.86 13.41
C ILE A 433 5.47 7.04 14.67
N PRO A 434 6.09 5.85 14.92
CA PRO A 434 7.14 5.19 14.16
C PRO A 434 6.64 4.12 13.15
N GLY A 435 5.41 4.21 12.65
CA GLY A 435 4.82 3.24 11.72
C GLY A 435 5.22 3.42 10.24
N HIS A 436 4.25 3.52 9.33
CA HIS A 436 4.47 3.48 7.87
C HIS A 436 5.45 4.53 7.37
N HIS A 437 5.25 5.81 7.71
CA HIS A 437 6.17 6.86 7.29
C HIS A 437 7.61 6.57 7.74
N PHE A 438 7.77 6.12 8.97
CA PHE A 438 9.08 5.81 9.54
C PHE A 438 9.75 4.65 8.81
N GLN A 439 9.04 3.54 8.61
CA GLN A 439 9.56 2.34 7.98
C GLN A 439 9.86 2.54 6.49
N ILE A 440 8.93 3.13 5.75
CA ILE A 440 9.05 3.32 4.30
C ILE A 440 10.09 4.40 4.01
N GLY A 441 10.08 5.51 4.75
CA GLY A 441 11.09 6.57 4.59
C GLY A 441 12.50 6.04 4.82
N ILE A 442 12.72 5.24 5.87
CA ILE A 442 14.02 4.58 6.09
C ILE A 442 14.39 3.69 4.91
N ALA A 443 13.46 2.85 4.44
CA ALA A 443 13.71 1.94 3.31
C ALA A 443 14.09 2.67 2.02
N GLN A 444 13.42 3.78 1.71
CA GLN A 444 13.70 4.62 0.55
C GLN A 444 15.07 5.31 0.62
N GLU A 445 15.57 5.56 1.83
CA GLU A 445 16.85 6.26 2.08
C GLU A 445 18.06 5.31 2.23
N LEU A 446 17.86 3.99 2.17
CA LEU A 446 18.95 3.01 2.29
C LEU A 446 19.94 3.13 1.12
N GLN A 447 21.22 3.17 1.46
CA GLN A 447 22.32 3.18 0.50
C GLN A 447 23.01 1.82 0.42
N GLY A 448 23.62 1.52 -0.73
CA GLY A 448 24.40 0.30 -0.94
C GLY A 448 23.58 -0.95 -1.25
N LEU A 449 22.25 -0.89 -1.13
CA LEU A 449 21.33 -1.95 -1.57
C LEU A 449 20.94 -1.76 -3.04
N PRO A 450 20.59 -2.84 -3.76
CA PRO A 450 19.96 -2.73 -5.08
C PRO A 450 18.62 -1.98 -5.00
N THR A 451 18.27 -1.22 -6.04
CA THR A 451 17.08 -0.34 -5.99
C THR A 451 15.77 -1.08 -5.74
N PHE A 452 15.62 -2.33 -6.18
CA PHE A 452 14.40 -3.10 -5.91
C PHE A 452 14.13 -3.28 -4.39
N ARG A 453 15.17 -3.27 -3.54
CA ARG A 453 15.03 -3.43 -2.08
C ARG A 453 14.35 -2.24 -1.40
N THR A 454 14.33 -1.09 -2.07
CA THR A 454 13.74 0.15 -1.52
C THR A 454 12.30 0.38 -1.98
N VAL A 455 11.79 -0.45 -2.90
CA VAL A 455 10.48 -0.23 -3.55
C VAL A 455 9.54 -1.43 -3.55
N ILE A 456 10.03 -2.68 -3.45
CA ILE A 456 9.14 -3.85 -3.43
C ILE A 456 8.38 -3.90 -2.10
N PRO A 457 7.04 -3.91 -2.11
CA PRO A 457 6.24 -3.97 -0.89
C PRO A 457 6.04 -5.42 -0.42
N PHE A 458 6.14 -5.65 0.88
CA PHE A 458 5.76 -6.91 1.52
C PHE A 458 4.70 -6.61 2.60
N PRO A 459 3.40 -6.84 2.32
CA PRO A 459 2.32 -6.37 3.18
C PRO A 459 2.42 -6.84 4.63
N ALA A 460 2.75 -8.10 4.90
CA ALA A 460 2.88 -8.55 6.29
C ALA A 460 4.05 -7.91 7.04
N TYR A 461 5.12 -7.55 6.34
CA TYR A 461 6.22 -6.80 6.94
C TYR A 461 5.80 -5.36 7.25
N GLY A 462 5.26 -4.64 6.27
CA GLY A 462 4.89 -3.22 6.43
C GLY A 462 3.72 -3.02 7.40
N GLU A 463 2.64 -3.77 7.21
CA GLU A 463 1.45 -3.70 8.07
C GLU A 463 1.70 -4.28 9.46
N GLY A 464 2.51 -5.35 9.51
CA GLY A 464 2.97 -5.92 10.78
C GLY A 464 3.84 -4.95 11.56
N TRP A 465 4.73 -4.22 10.88
CA TRP A 465 5.55 -3.17 11.48
C TRP A 465 4.69 -2.04 12.05
N ALA A 466 3.76 -1.50 11.27
CA ALA A 466 2.89 -0.42 11.72
C ALA A 466 2.06 -0.83 12.95
N LEU A 467 1.51 -2.04 12.96
CA LEU A 467 0.78 -2.58 14.11
C LEU A 467 1.69 -2.88 15.32
N TYR A 468 2.93 -3.33 15.07
CA TYR A 468 3.95 -3.45 16.11
C TYR A 468 4.32 -2.08 16.72
N ALA A 469 4.42 -1.04 15.88
CA ALA A 469 4.75 0.32 16.28
C ALA A 469 3.68 0.94 17.19
N GLU A 470 2.39 0.65 16.96
CA GLU A 470 1.29 1.03 17.86
C GLU A 470 1.53 0.50 19.29
N ARG A 471 1.86 -0.79 19.42
CA ARG A 471 2.18 -1.41 20.71
C ARG A 471 3.48 -0.86 21.31
N LEU A 472 4.50 -0.66 20.49
CA LEU A 472 5.78 -0.11 20.93
C LEU A 472 5.60 1.30 21.53
N ALA A 473 4.81 2.17 20.90
CA ALA A 473 4.54 3.52 21.43
C ALA A 473 3.89 3.46 22.82
N SER A 474 2.97 2.51 23.03
CA SER A 474 2.38 2.21 24.34
C SER A 474 3.44 1.78 25.36
N GLU A 475 4.30 0.82 25.00
CA GLU A 475 5.40 0.31 25.83
C GLU A 475 6.44 1.40 26.20
N LEU A 476 6.58 2.42 25.34
CA LEU A 476 7.42 3.61 25.59
C LEU A 476 6.71 4.69 26.41
N GLY A 477 5.43 4.51 26.74
CA GLY A 477 4.68 5.41 27.61
C GLY A 477 4.02 6.59 26.90
N PHE A 478 3.71 6.48 25.60
CA PHE A 478 2.99 7.53 24.85
C PHE A 478 1.46 7.41 24.93
N GLU A 479 0.94 6.36 25.58
CA GLU A 479 -0.49 6.10 25.78
C GLU A 479 -0.78 5.86 27.27
N LYS A 480 -0.43 6.85 28.10
CA LYS A 480 -0.61 6.76 29.57
C LYS A 480 -2.06 6.88 30.01
N ASP A 481 -2.88 7.55 29.20
CA ASP A 481 -4.31 7.62 29.42
C ASP A 481 -4.92 6.22 29.16
N PRO A 482 -5.65 5.63 30.12
CA PRO A 482 -6.29 4.32 29.93
C PRO A 482 -7.22 4.28 28.71
N TYR A 483 -7.82 5.41 28.33
CA TYR A 483 -8.65 5.50 27.13
C TYR A 483 -7.81 5.42 25.84
N ASP A 484 -6.63 6.04 25.81
CA ASP A 484 -5.70 5.93 24.67
C ASP A 484 -5.28 4.46 24.47
N ASN A 485 -4.97 3.74 25.56
CA ASN A 485 -4.65 2.31 25.49
C ASN A 485 -5.87 1.45 25.10
N LEU A 486 -7.09 1.80 25.51
CA LEU A 486 -8.31 1.17 25.00
C LEU A 486 -8.49 1.41 23.50
N GLY A 487 -8.14 2.60 23.00
CA GLY A 487 -8.10 2.90 21.58
C GLY A 487 -7.11 2.03 20.81
N ARG A 488 -5.88 1.90 21.32
CA ARG A 488 -4.87 0.97 20.79
C ARG A 488 -5.37 -0.47 20.77
N LEU A 489 -5.93 -0.94 21.88
CA LEU A 489 -6.45 -2.32 21.96
C LEU A 489 -7.64 -2.54 21.04
N ARG A 490 -8.52 -1.55 20.85
CA ARG A 490 -9.58 -1.63 19.85
C ARG A 490 -9.01 -1.71 18.43
N ALA A 491 -7.96 -0.94 18.12
CA ALA A 491 -7.27 -1.01 16.83
C ALA A 491 -6.61 -2.39 16.62
N GLU A 492 -5.97 -2.95 17.64
CA GLU A 492 -5.38 -4.29 17.62
C GLU A 492 -6.45 -5.39 17.48
N LEU A 493 -7.56 -5.28 18.23
CA LEU A 493 -8.70 -6.18 18.17
C LEU A 493 -9.30 -6.20 16.76
N PHE A 494 -9.42 -5.03 16.13
CA PHE A 494 -9.88 -4.91 14.76
C PHE A 494 -8.97 -5.69 13.78
N ARG A 495 -7.65 -5.63 13.93
CA ARG A 495 -6.71 -6.43 13.12
C ARG A 495 -6.74 -7.93 13.46
N ALA A 496 -7.09 -8.33 14.68
CA ALA A 496 -7.35 -9.74 15.01
C ALA A 496 -8.66 -10.24 14.36
N VAL A 497 -9.72 -9.44 14.41
CA VAL A 497 -11.01 -9.72 13.75
C VAL A 497 -10.85 -9.83 12.23
N ARG A 498 -9.94 -9.07 11.62
CA ARG A 498 -9.59 -9.22 10.19
C ARG A 498 -9.20 -10.66 9.83
N LEU A 499 -8.43 -11.34 10.68
CA LEU A 499 -8.06 -12.75 10.44
C LEU A 499 -9.30 -13.64 10.35
N VAL A 500 -10.25 -13.44 11.27
CA VAL A 500 -11.49 -14.23 11.37
C VAL A 500 -12.43 -13.93 10.21
N VAL A 501 -12.60 -12.66 9.87
CA VAL A 501 -13.56 -12.22 8.85
C VAL A 501 -13.08 -12.54 7.44
N ASP A 502 -11.82 -12.31 7.12
CA ASP A 502 -11.27 -12.61 5.79
C ASP A 502 -11.35 -14.12 5.48
N THR A 503 -10.86 -14.95 6.40
CA THR A 503 -10.99 -16.42 6.30
C THR A 503 -12.43 -16.89 6.41
N GLY A 504 -13.27 -16.19 7.19
CA GLY A 504 -14.70 -16.42 7.28
C GLY A 504 -15.36 -16.29 5.91
N ILE A 505 -15.12 -15.19 5.21
CA ILE A 505 -15.69 -14.90 3.89
C ILE A 505 -15.15 -15.88 2.82
N HIS A 506 -13.82 -16.07 2.77
CA HIS A 506 -13.18 -16.73 1.64
C HIS A 506 -13.03 -18.24 1.78
N ASP A 507 -12.96 -18.78 3.01
CA ASP A 507 -12.82 -20.22 3.27
C ASP A 507 -14.07 -20.82 3.91
N GLN A 508 -14.62 -20.17 4.95
CA GLN A 508 -15.85 -20.63 5.64
C GLN A 508 -17.15 -20.16 4.99
N ARG A 509 -17.06 -19.40 3.89
CA ARG A 509 -18.19 -18.93 3.06
C ARG A 509 -19.20 -18.05 3.82
N TRP A 510 -18.74 -17.28 4.80
CA TRP A 510 -19.59 -16.27 5.43
C TRP A 510 -20.11 -15.27 4.41
N THR A 511 -21.36 -14.85 4.59
CA THR A 511 -21.92 -13.74 3.82
C THR A 511 -21.30 -12.41 4.26
N ARG A 512 -21.42 -11.39 3.41
CA ARG A 512 -21.06 -10.00 3.74
C ARG A 512 -21.70 -9.56 5.06
N GLU A 513 -22.97 -9.89 5.28
CA GLU A 513 -23.73 -9.49 6.45
C GLU A 513 -23.27 -10.23 7.71
N GLN A 514 -22.91 -11.51 7.61
CA GLN A 514 -22.34 -12.27 8.74
C GLN A 514 -21.00 -11.66 9.17
N ALA A 515 -20.14 -11.32 8.21
CA ALA A 515 -18.87 -10.64 8.44
C ALA A 515 -19.06 -9.26 9.11
N ILE A 516 -19.97 -8.42 8.60
CA ILE A 516 -20.30 -7.11 9.18
C ILE A 516 -20.80 -7.26 10.62
N ASN A 517 -21.73 -8.18 10.87
CA ASN A 517 -22.30 -8.39 12.19
C ASN A 517 -21.26 -8.88 13.19
N TYR A 518 -20.41 -9.84 12.80
CA TYR A 518 -19.33 -10.34 13.65
C TYR A 518 -18.34 -9.23 14.00
N MET A 519 -17.89 -8.46 12.99
CA MET A 519 -16.90 -7.41 13.19
C MET A 519 -17.45 -6.31 14.10
N ARG A 520 -18.64 -5.78 13.79
CA ARG A 520 -19.26 -4.71 14.58
C ARG A 520 -19.48 -5.11 16.04
N ARG A 521 -20.04 -6.30 16.28
CA ARG A 521 -20.33 -6.79 17.64
C ARG A 521 -19.05 -6.96 18.46
N THR A 522 -17.96 -7.39 17.83
CA THR A 522 -16.70 -7.67 18.50
C THR A 522 -15.91 -6.38 18.79
N THR A 523 -15.81 -5.46 17.82
CA THR A 523 -14.93 -4.28 17.92
C THR A 523 -15.59 -3.02 18.48
N GLY A 524 -16.91 -2.90 18.33
CA GLY A 524 -17.61 -1.65 18.64
C GLY A 524 -17.33 -0.52 17.64
N MET A 525 -16.91 -0.84 16.42
CA MET A 525 -16.71 0.14 15.35
C MET A 525 -18.02 0.60 14.72
N ALA A 526 -17.99 1.80 14.12
CA ALA A 526 -19.12 2.35 13.38
C ALA A 526 -19.51 1.44 12.21
N LEU A 527 -20.82 1.36 11.92
CA LEU A 527 -21.33 0.50 10.86
C LEU A 527 -20.79 0.90 9.47
N SER A 528 -20.58 2.20 9.23
CA SER A 528 -19.97 2.76 8.03
C SER A 528 -18.58 2.16 7.79
N ASP A 529 -17.69 2.26 8.79
CA ASP A 529 -16.33 1.71 8.73
C ASP A 529 -16.33 0.20 8.56
N VAL A 530 -17.11 -0.52 9.38
CA VAL A 530 -17.18 -1.99 9.30
C VAL A 530 -17.65 -2.45 7.92
N THR A 531 -18.62 -1.74 7.34
CA THR A 531 -19.12 -2.06 6.01
C THR A 531 -18.04 -1.85 4.95
N ALA A 532 -17.38 -0.69 4.95
CA ALA A 532 -16.31 -0.38 3.99
C ALA A 532 -15.16 -1.39 4.08
N GLU A 533 -14.79 -1.80 5.30
CA GLU A 533 -13.74 -2.77 5.56
C GLU A 533 -14.11 -4.19 5.11
N VAL A 534 -15.31 -4.68 5.43
CA VAL A 534 -15.76 -6.00 4.96
C VAL A 534 -15.82 -6.07 3.44
N GLU A 535 -16.31 -5.01 2.81
CA GLU A 535 -16.36 -4.91 1.35
C GLU A 535 -14.97 -4.82 0.71
N ARG A 536 -13.99 -4.21 1.40
CA ARG A 536 -12.58 -4.24 1.01
C ARG A 536 -12.03 -5.66 1.03
N TYR A 537 -12.30 -6.45 2.08
CA TYR A 537 -11.77 -7.82 2.18
C TYR A 537 -12.26 -8.70 1.01
N ILE A 538 -13.53 -8.51 0.61
CA ILE A 538 -14.14 -9.21 -0.53
C ILE A 538 -13.37 -9.00 -1.85
N VAL A 539 -12.80 -7.82 -2.07
CA VAL A 539 -12.09 -7.48 -3.31
C VAL A 539 -10.55 -7.56 -3.17
N MET A 540 -10.05 -7.80 -1.96
CA MET A 540 -8.63 -7.96 -1.62
C MET A 540 -8.40 -9.20 -0.72
N PRO A 541 -8.72 -10.41 -1.21
CA PRO A 541 -8.68 -11.62 -0.40
C PRO A 541 -7.30 -11.83 0.23
N GLY A 542 -7.26 -12.10 1.53
CA GLY A 542 -6.04 -12.44 2.27
C GLY A 542 -5.17 -11.24 2.68
N GLN A 543 -5.38 -10.05 2.09
CA GLN A 543 -4.60 -8.86 2.44
C GLN A 543 -4.86 -8.45 3.89
N ALA A 544 -6.10 -8.56 4.37
CA ALA A 544 -6.45 -8.24 5.75
C ALA A 544 -5.73 -9.11 6.78
N CYS A 545 -5.24 -10.29 6.37
CA CYS A 545 -4.49 -11.19 7.23
C CYS A 545 -3.04 -10.74 7.48
N SER A 546 -2.49 -9.85 6.65
CA SER A 546 -1.09 -9.43 6.71
C SER A 546 -0.75 -8.72 8.03
N TYR A 547 -1.66 -7.86 8.52
CA TYR A 547 -1.47 -7.00 9.68
C TYR A 547 -1.09 -7.78 10.93
N LYS A 548 -2.00 -8.65 11.40
CA LYS A 548 -1.85 -9.33 12.68
C LYS A 548 -0.84 -10.47 12.59
N VAL A 549 -0.78 -11.19 11.45
CA VAL A 549 0.28 -12.20 11.22
C VAL A 549 1.66 -11.55 11.25
N GLY A 550 1.81 -10.41 10.57
CA GLY A 550 3.01 -9.59 10.57
C GLY A 550 3.47 -9.16 11.97
N MET A 551 2.57 -8.50 12.71
CA MET A 551 2.85 -8.03 14.07
C MET A 551 3.27 -9.18 14.99
N LEU A 552 2.54 -10.30 14.95
CA LEU A 552 2.83 -11.45 15.80
C LEU A 552 4.21 -12.03 15.49
N LYS A 553 4.58 -12.14 14.21
CA LYS A 553 5.93 -12.59 13.83
C LYS A 553 7.00 -11.61 14.32
N ILE A 554 6.82 -10.31 14.18
CA ILE A 554 7.81 -9.32 14.67
C ILE A 554 7.95 -9.39 16.21
N LEU A 555 6.84 -9.52 16.95
CA LEU A 555 6.86 -9.70 18.40
C LEU A 555 7.55 -11.00 18.82
N GLU A 556 7.26 -12.09 18.12
CA GLU A 556 7.87 -13.41 18.34
C GLU A 556 9.39 -13.34 18.14
N LEU A 557 9.85 -12.70 17.05
CA LEU A 557 11.27 -12.48 16.77
C LEU A 557 11.94 -11.56 17.81
N ARG A 558 11.26 -10.51 18.27
CA ARG A 558 11.74 -9.61 19.33
C ARG A 558 11.95 -10.36 20.64
N GLU A 559 10.95 -11.15 21.03
CA GLU A 559 11.00 -11.93 22.27
C GLU A 559 12.07 -13.02 22.21
N ARG A 560 12.18 -13.72 21.07
CA ARG A 560 13.26 -14.69 20.82
C ARG A 560 14.64 -14.05 20.95
N ALA A 561 14.85 -12.87 20.37
CA ALA A 561 16.11 -12.15 20.48
C ALA A 561 16.40 -11.70 21.92
N LYS A 562 15.39 -11.21 22.64
CA LYS A 562 15.50 -10.81 24.04
C LYS A 562 15.89 -11.98 24.94
N GLN A 563 15.24 -13.13 24.79
CA GLN A 563 15.55 -14.34 25.55
C GLN A 563 16.94 -14.89 25.23
N ALA A 564 17.30 -14.93 23.94
CA ALA A 564 18.58 -15.50 23.51
C ALA A 564 19.80 -14.64 23.87
N LEU A 565 19.65 -13.32 23.93
CA LEU A 565 20.74 -12.37 24.19
C LEU A 565 20.78 -11.88 25.64
N GLY A 566 19.68 -12.00 26.40
CA GLY A 566 19.60 -11.59 27.80
C GLY A 566 20.05 -10.13 27.98
N PRO A 567 21.00 -9.83 28.89
CA PRO A 567 21.53 -8.48 29.08
C PRO A 567 22.18 -7.84 27.84
N LYS A 568 22.56 -8.63 26.82
CA LYS A 568 23.13 -8.12 25.56
C LYS A 568 22.07 -7.62 24.58
N PHE A 569 20.78 -7.85 24.87
CA PHE A 569 19.69 -7.37 24.03
C PHE A 569 19.56 -5.85 24.13
N ASP A 570 19.64 -5.17 22.98
CA ASP A 570 19.30 -3.75 22.83
C ASP A 570 18.15 -3.64 21.83
N LEU A 571 17.06 -2.99 22.23
CA LEU A 571 15.87 -2.80 21.38
C LEU A 571 16.20 -2.02 20.10
N ARG A 572 17.14 -1.07 20.18
CA ARG A 572 17.55 -0.27 19.04
C ARG A 572 18.32 -1.10 18.02
N ASP A 573 19.14 -2.04 18.49
CA ASP A 573 19.84 -2.99 17.61
C ASP A 573 18.84 -3.92 16.91
N PHE A 574 17.83 -4.40 17.63
CA PHE A 574 16.75 -5.18 17.03
C PHE A 574 16.00 -4.39 15.94
N HIS A 575 15.60 -3.14 16.20
CA HIS A 575 14.93 -2.32 15.19
C HIS A 575 15.83 -1.99 14.00
N ASP A 576 17.12 -1.77 14.20
CA ASP A 576 18.08 -1.62 13.11
C ASP A 576 18.11 -2.86 12.20
N VAL A 577 18.10 -4.07 12.79
CA VAL A 577 18.06 -5.34 12.04
C VAL A 577 16.79 -5.47 11.21
N VAL A 578 15.65 -5.08 11.77
CA VAL A 578 14.37 -5.09 11.05
C VAL A 578 14.38 -4.06 9.92
N LEU A 579 14.72 -2.80 10.21
CA LEU A 579 14.49 -1.66 9.30
C LEU A 579 15.59 -1.44 8.24
N LYS A 580 16.86 -1.78 8.52
CA LYS A 580 18.00 -1.48 7.61
C LYS A 580 18.13 -2.42 6.41
N ASN A 581 17.15 -3.30 6.22
CA ASN A 581 17.11 -4.23 5.10
C ASN A 581 15.93 -3.95 4.15
N GLY A 582 15.24 -2.82 4.29
CA GLY A 582 14.03 -2.54 3.51
C GLY A 582 12.93 -3.56 3.80
N GLY A 583 11.93 -3.63 2.91
CA GLY A 583 10.88 -4.64 3.03
C GLY A 583 11.43 -6.07 2.88
N LEU A 584 10.93 -7.01 3.68
CA LEU A 584 11.30 -8.43 3.62
C LEU A 584 10.07 -9.33 3.72
N PRO A 585 10.03 -10.48 3.01
CA PRO A 585 9.17 -11.59 3.40
C PRO A 585 9.46 -12.00 4.85
N LEU A 586 8.43 -12.32 5.63
CA LEU A 586 8.57 -12.64 7.05
C LEU A 586 9.50 -13.84 7.30
N GLU A 587 9.51 -14.83 6.41
CA GLU A 587 10.43 -15.98 6.50
C GLU A 587 11.90 -15.56 6.33
N ILE A 588 12.17 -14.55 5.48
CA ILE A 588 13.51 -14.00 5.31
C ILE A 588 13.86 -13.07 6.48
N LEU A 589 12.91 -12.29 6.99
CA LEU A 589 13.11 -11.48 8.20
C LEU A 589 13.51 -12.36 9.40
N GLU A 590 12.87 -13.51 9.56
CA GLU A 590 13.22 -14.48 10.60
C GLU A 590 14.67 -14.96 10.47
N GLN A 591 15.12 -15.28 9.25
CA GLN A 591 16.51 -15.64 9.00
C GLN A 591 17.47 -14.50 9.38
N VAL A 592 17.14 -13.26 8.99
CA VAL A 592 17.94 -12.06 9.30
C VAL A 592 18.07 -11.84 10.82
N VAL A 593 16.97 -11.99 11.58
CA VAL A 593 17.01 -11.87 13.05
C VAL A 593 17.79 -13.02 13.69
N ASN A 594 17.64 -14.25 13.20
CA ASN A 594 18.40 -15.39 13.72
C ASN A 594 19.92 -15.20 13.51
N ASN A 595 20.33 -14.68 12.35
CA ASN A 595 21.73 -14.35 12.06
C ASN A 595 22.26 -13.25 13.00
N TYR A 596 21.45 -12.23 13.28
CA TYR A 596 21.77 -11.19 14.26
C TYR A 596 22.01 -11.79 15.66
N ILE A 597 21.12 -12.67 16.12
CA ILE A 597 21.25 -13.33 17.43
C ILE A 597 22.55 -14.15 17.47
N ALA A 598 22.84 -14.93 16.43
CA ALA A 598 24.06 -15.73 16.35
C ALA A 598 25.32 -14.85 16.40
N ALA A 599 25.38 -13.79 15.59
CA ALA A 599 26.52 -12.87 15.54
C ALA A 599 26.76 -12.16 16.88
N LYS A 600 25.71 -11.71 17.56
CA LYS A 600 25.81 -11.07 18.88
C LYS A 600 26.25 -12.04 19.98
N LYS A 601 25.93 -13.33 19.87
CA LYS A 601 26.42 -14.35 20.80
C LYS A 601 27.92 -14.58 20.66
N THR A 602 28.43 -14.60 19.43
CA THR A 602 29.85 -14.87 19.13
C THR A 602 30.77 -13.67 19.31
N ALA A 603 30.25 -12.44 19.31
CA ALA A 603 31.05 -11.21 19.43
C ALA A 603 31.53 -10.91 20.87
N ALA A 604 31.67 -11.93 21.73
CA ALA A 604 32.08 -11.79 23.13
C ALA A 604 33.35 -12.56 23.46
#